data_AF-A0A535EUH4-F1
#
_entry.id   AF-A0A535EUH4-F1
#
_cell.length_a   1.000
_cell.length_b   1.000
_cell.length_c   1.000
_cell.angle_alpha   90.00
_cell.angle_beta   90.00
_cell.angle_gamma   90.00
#
_symmetry.space_group_name_H-M   'P 1'
#
loop_
_entity.id
_entity.type
_entity.pdbx_description
1 polymer ?
#
loop_
_entity_poly.entity_id
_entity_poly.type
_entity_poly.pdbx_seq_one_letter_code
_entity_poly.pdbx_strand_id
1 'polypeptide(L)'
;MIEGIVWGTRLRRAAVALAILAGSQLGHAIVYYARFGAGAAGRQATGVHAYFPALTGALSAALGGTALAVLLAVAAARSLAPGPAARRIRPTARFFDLLPALFAAQVLVFAGQETIESLAAGAPVPSVGELLFWAALGQLPAAAVAAAALTWLLARLESVWTALVDGVARLLGEPWTPAPARPLGLQPAPALRLASAFPAAFHKRGPPSCSNR
;
A
#
# COMPACT_ATOMS: atom_id res chain seq x y z
N MET A 1 -7.72 26.99 3.81
CA MET A 1 -6.39 26.31 3.77
C MET A 1 -6.05 25.61 5.09
N ILE A 2 -6.37 26.21 6.25
CA ILE A 2 -6.08 25.65 7.59
C ILE A 2 -6.88 24.36 7.89
N GLU A 3 -8.16 24.27 7.51
CA GLU A 3 -8.98 23.07 7.79
C GLU A 3 -8.50 21.81 7.04
N GLY A 4 -8.00 21.94 5.82
CA GLY A 4 -7.47 20.80 5.05
C GLY A 4 -6.21 20.18 5.66
N ILE A 5 -5.38 20.98 6.34
CA ILE A 5 -4.17 20.53 7.04
C ILE A 5 -4.55 19.71 8.28
N VAL A 6 -5.58 20.15 9.02
CA VAL A 6 -6.08 19.46 10.21
C VAL A 6 -6.74 18.13 9.84
N TRP A 7 -7.46 18.05 8.73
CA TRP A 7 -8.08 16.80 8.29
C TRP A 7 -7.03 15.77 7.83
N GLY A 8 -6.06 16.18 7.01
CA GLY A 8 -4.98 15.30 6.54
C GLY A 8 -4.15 14.69 7.68
N THR A 9 -3.92 15.44 8.76
CA THR A 9 -3.20 14.92 9.93
C THR A 9 -4.02 13.89 10.72
N ARG A 10 -5.33 14.06 10.86
CA ARG A 10 -6.22 13.09 11.54
C ARG A 10 -6.31 11.77 10.78
N LEU A 11 -6.49 11.82 9.46
CA LEU A 11 -6.56 10.62 8.63
C LEU A 11 -5.24 9.85 8.68
N ARG A 12 -4.11 10.56 8.60
CA ARG A 12 -2.79 9.95 8.71
C ARG A 12 -2.59 9.25 10.05
N ARG A 13 -3.00 9.88 11.15
CA ARG A 13 -2.96 9.26 12.50
C ARG A 13 -3.86 8.03 12.57
N ALA A 14 -5.08 8.10 12.04
CA ALA A 14 -6.00 6.98 12.01
C ALA A 14 -5.45 5.81 11.18
N ALA A 15 -4.86 6.09 10.00
CA ALA A 15 -4.24 5.08 9.15
C ALA A 15 -3.05 4.41 9.86
N VAL A 16 -2.19 5.18 10.54
CA VAL A 16 -1.08 4.63 11.34
C VAL A 16 -1.60 3.76 12.48
N ALA A 17 -2.60 4.21 13.23
CA ALA A 17 -3.21 3.44 14.30
C ALA A 17 -3.81 2.12 13.80
N LEU A 18 -4.56 2.17 12.69
CA LEU A 18 -5.13 0.99 12.05
C LEU A 18 -4.03 0.02 11.58
N ALA A 19 -2.94 0.53 11.01
CA ALA A 19 -1.82 -0.28 10.57
C ALA A 19 -1.07 -0.95 11.73
N ILE A 20 -0.94 -0.28 12.87
CA ILE A 20 -0.36 -0.86 14.09
C ILE A 20 -1.27 -1.99 14.60
N LEU A 21 -2.58 -1.73 14.76
CA LEU A 21 -3.52 -2.70 15.31
C LEU A 21 -3.73 -3.91 14.38
N ALA A 22 -3.99 -3.67 13.10
CA ALA A 22 -4.19 -4.76 12.15
C ALA A 22 -2.89 -5.54 11.89
N GLY A 23 -1.76 -4.84 11.82
CA GLY A 23 -0.46 -5.48 11.69
C GLY A 23 -0.11 -6.33 12.91
N SER A 24 -0.40 -5.87 14.14
CA SER A 24 -0.14 -6.67 15.34
C SER A 24 -0.95 -7.96 15.36
N GLN A 25 -2.23 -7.91 14.95
CA GLN A 25 -3.08 -9.11 14.86
C GLN A 25 -2.65 -10.04 13.72
N LEU A 26 -2.19 -9.50 12.60
CA LEU A 26 -1.61 -10.31 11.52
C LEU A 26 -0.34 -11.02 11.98
N GLY A 27 0.59 -10.31 12.65
CA GLY A 27 1.80 -10.91 13.19
C GLY A 27 1.50 -11.96 14.27
N HIS A 28 0.49 -11.71 15.10
CA HIS A 28 -0.01 -12.69 16.06
C HIS A 28 -0.55 -13.95 15.37
N ALA A 29 -1.37 -13.82 14.32
CA ALA A 29 -1.84 -14.94 13.52
C ALA A 29 -0.69 -15.74 12.87
N ILE A 30 0.34 -15.05 12.36
CA ILE A 30 1.54 -15.71 11.80
C ILE A 30 2.24 -16.55 12.86
N VAL A 31 2.45 -16.02 14.07
CA VAL A 31 3.07 -16.77 15.18
C VAL A 31 2.24 -17.98 15.55
N TYR A 32 0.92 -17.83 15.71
CA TYR A 32 0.04 -18.94 16.08
C TYR A 32 0.03 -20.02 15.02
N TYR A 33 0.00 -19.64 13.75
CA TYR A 33 0.11 -20.60 12.65
C TYR A 33 1.47 -21.32 12.66
N ALA A 34 2.56 -20.59 12.86
CA ALA A 34 3.90 -21.19 12.97
C ALA A 34 4.01 -22.16 14.15
N ARG A 35 3.36 -21.84 15.27
CA ARG A 35 3.45 -22.61 16.53
C ARG A 35 2.48 -23.79 16.59
N PHE A 36 1.29 -23.66 16.00
CA PHE A 36 0.19 -24.63 16.16
C PHE A 36 -0.38 -25.18 14.84
N GLY A 37 0.13 -24.73 13.69
CA GLY A 37 -0.28 -25.20 12.37
C GLY A 37 -1.78 -25.05 12.12
N ALA A 38 -2.40 -26.11 11.59
CA ALA A 38 -3.84 -26.14 11.28
C ALA A 38 -4.75 -25.91 12.50
N GLY A 39 -4.25 -26.14 13.72
CA GLY A 39 -5.00 -25.91 14.96
C GLY A 39 -5.02 -24.44 15.42
N ALA A 40 -4.25 -23.55 14.77
CA ALA A 40 -4.07 -22.18 15.21
C ALA A 40 -5.39 -21.41 15.37
N ALA A 41 -6.26 -21.44 14.35
CA ALA A 41 -7.52 -20.72 14.36
C ALA A 41 -8.46 -21.20 15.50
N GLY A 42 -8.49 -22.51 15.76
CA GLY A 42 -9.28 -23.06 16.87
C GLY A 42 -8.78 -22.57 18.23
N ARG A 43 -7.46 -22.52 18.43
CA ARG A 43 -6.87 -21.98 19.67
C ARG A 43 -7.11 -20.49 19.84
N GLN A 44 -6.99 -19.73 18.75
CA GLN A 44 -7.28 -18.29 18.75
C GLN A 44 -8.77 -17.96 18.86
N ALA A 45 -9.68 -18.93 18.83
CA ALA A 45 -11.12 -18.69 18.95
C ALA A 45 -11.69 -19.07 20.32
N THR A 46 -10.86 -19.44 21.31
CA THR A 46 -11.31 -20.01 22.58
C THR A 46 -10.61 -19.36 23.78
N GLY A 47 -11.21 -19.53 24.97
CA GLY A 47 -10.65 -19.04 26.22
C GLY A 47 -10.39 -17.54 26.21
N VAL A 48 -9.21 -17.14 26.67
CA VAL A 48 -8.78 -15.73 26.71
C VAL A 48 -8.66 -15.10 25.32
N HIS A 49 -8.60 -15.89 24.24
CA HIS A 49 -8.55 -15.39 22.87
C HIS A 49 -9.92 -15.34 22.19
N ALA A 50 -11.02 -15.63 22.87
CA ALA A 50 -12.36 -15.66 22.24
C ALA A 50 -12.76 -14.33 21.56
N TYR A 51 -12.10 -13.22 21.91
CA TYR A 51 -12.28 -11.92 21.26
C TYR A 51 -11.64 -11.83 19.85
N PHE A 52 -10.64 -12.66 19.56
CA PHE A 52 -9.78 -12.54 18.38
C PHE A 52 -10.52 -12.70 17.05
N PRO A 53 -11.49 -13.64 16.88
CA PRO A 53 -12.26 -13.73 15.64
C PRO A 53 -13.07 -12.46 15.35
N ALA A 54 -13.74 -11.91 16.37
CA ALA A 54 -14.51 -10.69 16.23
C ALA A 54 -13.60 -9.48 15.92
N LEU A 55 -12.48 -9.36 16.62
CA LEU A 55 -11.49 -8.31 16.39
C LEU A 55 -10.91 -8.39 14.97
N THR A 56 -10.50 -9.57 14.53
CA THR A 56 -9.94 -9.78 13.19
C THR A 56 -10.97 -9.50 12.10
N GLY A 57 -12.23 -9.90 12.31
CA GLY A 57 -13.35 -9.57 11.43
C GLY A 57 -13.56 -8.05 11.30
N ALA A 58 -13.61 -7.35 12.42
CA ALA A 58 -13.76 -5.89 12.45
C ALA A 58 -12.59 -5.16 11.77
N LEU A 59 -11.35 -5.58 12.04
CA LEU A 59 -10.16 -5.03 11.39
C LEU A 59 -10.15 -5.30 9.89
N SER A 60 -10.54 -6.51 9.46
CA SER A 60 -10.65 -6.87 8.04
C SER A 60 -11.69 -6.02 7.33
N ALA A 61 -12.86 -5.81 7.95
CA ALA A 61 -13.90 -4.93 7.43
C ALA A 61 -13.43 -3.47 7.33
N ALA A 62 -12.75 -2.96 8.36
CA ALA A 62 -12.19 -1.60 8.37
C ALA A 62 -11.12 -1.40 7.28
N LEU A 63 -10.19 -2.36 7.13
CA LEU A 63 -9.17 -2.35 6.09
C LEU A 63 -9.78 -2.44 4.69
N GLY A 64 -10.67 -3.40 4.47
CA GLY A 64 -11.36 -3.60 3.18
C GLY A 64 -12.19 -2.38 2.79
N GLY A 65 -12.95 -1.82 3.73
CA GLY A 65 -13.73 -0.60 3.51
C GLY A 65 -12.85 0.61 3.20
N THR A 66 -11.74 0.78 3.92
CA THR A 66 -10.77 1.85 3.65
C THR A 66 -10.13 1.70 2.27
N ALA A 67 -9.70 0.49 1.92
CA ALA A 67 -9.12 0.20 0.60
C ALA A 67 -10.12 0.48 -0.52
N LEU A 68 -11.37 0.03 -0.38
CA LEU A 68 -12.44 0.29 -1.35
C LEU A 68 -12.71 1.79 -1.50
N ALA A 69 -12.85 2.53 -0.39
CA ALA A 69 -13.08 3.96 -0.41
C ALA A 69 -11.96 4.72 -1.14
N VAL A 70 -10.70 4.34 -0.90
CA VAL A 70 -9.54 4.93 -1.57
C VAL A 70 -9.55 4.62 -3.07
N LEU A 71 -9.84 3.37 -3.45
CA LEU A 71 -9.92 2.99 -4.87
C LEU A 71 -11.04 3.73 -5.60
N LEU A 72 -12.20 3.91 -4.97
CA LEU A 72 -13.30 4.70 -5.50
C LEU A 72 -12.89 6.17 -5.67
N ALA A 73 -12.19 6.75 -4.69
CA ALA A 73 -11.70 8.12 -4.78
C ALA A 73 -10.64 8.28 -5.89
N VAL A 74 -9.75 7.29 -6.07
CA VAL A 74 -8.79 7.23 -7.19
C VAL A 74 -9.52 7.15 -8.53
N ALA A 75 -10.58 6.34 -8.64
CA ALA A 75 -11.38 6.24 -9.85
C ALA A 75 -12.08 7.58 -10.18
N ALA A 76 -12.72 8.21 -9.19
CA ALA A 76 -13.36 9.51 -9.34
C ALA A 76 -12.37 10.61 -9.78
N ALA A 77 -11.21 10.69 -9.13
CA ALA A 77 -10.16 11.65 -9.49
C ALA A 77 -9.68 11.48 -10.94
N ARG A 78 -9.53 10.24 -11.41
CA ARG A 78 -9.15 9.94 -12.80
C ARG A 78 -10.21 10.35 -13.81
N SER A 79 -11.49 10.22 -13.45
CA SER A 79 -12.60 10.66 -14.31
C SER A 79 -12.69 12.18 -14.42
N LEU A 80 -12.41 12.90 -13.33
CA LEU A 80 -12.49 14.37 -13.29
C LEU A 80 -11.27 15.07 -13.89
N ALA A 81 -10.10 14.43 -13.90
CA ALA A 81 -8.87 14.98 -14.45
C ALA A 81 -8.12 13.93 -15.30
N PRO A 82 -8.51 13.73 -16.58
CA PRO A 82 -7.92 12.68 -17.43
C PRO A 82 -6.43 12.92 -17.80
N GLY A 83 -5.85 14.06 -17.42
CA GLY A 83 -4.51 14.47 -17.80
C GLY A 83 -3.35 13.77 -17.04
N PRO A 84 -2.11 13.85 -17.57
CA PRO A 84 -0.93 13.20 -16.98
C PRO A 84 -0.60 13.67 -15.56
N ALA A 85 -1.00 14.91 -15.21
CA ALA A 85 -0.79 15.49 -13.89
C ALA A 85 -1.56 14.74 -12.79
N ALA A 86 -2.80 14.30 -13.06
CA ALA A 86 -3.61 13.52 -12.12
C ALA A 86 -3.10 12.08 -11.90
N ARG A 87 -2.11 11.65 -12.69
CA ARG A 87 -1.48 10.33 -12.58
C ARG A 87 -0.15 10.36 -11.82
N ARG A 88 0.36 11.54 -11.47
CA ARG A 88 1.65 11.67 -10.75
C ARG A 88 1.46 11.35 -9.27
N ILE A 89 2.14 10.29 -8.84
CA ILE A 89 2.23 9.90 -7.42
C ILE A 89 3.29 10.78 -6.76
N ARG A 90 2.97 11.41 -5.64
CA ARG A 90 3.95 12.10 -4.79
C ARG A 90 4.17 11.27 -3.52
N PRO A 91 5.38 10.71 -3.30
CA PRO A 91 5.65 9.96 -2.09
C PRO A 91 5.94 10.92 -0.92
N THR A 92 5.18 10.79 0.17
CA THR A 92 5.36 11.59 1.38
C THR A 92 5.74 10.81 2.62
N ALA A 93 5.59 9.49 2.58
CA ALA A 93 6.20 8.59 3.54
C ALA A 93 7.11 7.62 2.79
N ARG A 94 8.28 7.32 3.35
CA ARG A 94 9.18 6.30 2.82
C ARG A 94 9.01 5.03 3.62
N PHE A 95 9.05 3.90 2.92
CA PHE A 95 8.93 2.57 3.53
C PHE A 95 9.88 2.38 4.72
N PHE A 96 11.16 2.71 4.54
CA PHE A 96 12.20 2.54 5.56
C PHE A 96 12.09 3.51 6.75
N ASP A 97 11.32 4.60 6.61
CA ASP A 97 11.04 5.50 7.73
C ASP A 97 9.88 4.95 8.59
N LEU A 98 8.92 4.26 7.98
CA LEU A 98 7.76 3.68 8.66
C LEU A 98 8.04 2.32 9.30
N LEU A 99 8.82 1.48 8.62
CA LEU A 99 9.03 0.09 9.02
C LEU A 99 9.55 -0.06 10.46
N PRO A 100 10.61 0.63 10.91
CA PRO A 100 11.14 0.45 12.26
C PRO A 100 10.13 0.86 13.34
N ALA A 101 9.41 1.97 13.12
CA ALA A 101 8.42 2.48 14.05
C ALA A 101 7.21 1.54 14.17
N LEU A 102 6.70 1.04 13.04
CA LEU A 102 5.60 0.07 13.02
C LEU A 102 6.03 -1.25 13.66
N PHE A 103 7.22 -1.74 13.34
CA PHE A 103 7.76 -2.96 13.93
C PHE A 103 7.87 -2.84 15.45
N ALA A 104 8.48 -1.76 15.95
CA ALA A 104 8.60 -1.53 17.39
C ALA A 104 7.22 -1.46 18.08
N ALA A 105 6.26 -0.70 17.51
CA ALA A 105 4.92 -0.60 18.06
C ALA A 105 4.20 -1.94 18.07
N GLN A 106 4.29 -2.73 16.99
CA GLN A 106 3.67 -4.04 16.90
C GLN A 106 4.29 -5.06 17.85
N VAL A 107 5.61 -5.04 18.05
CA VAL A 107 6.31 -5.87 19.06
C VAL A 107 5.80 -5.53 20.47
N LEU A 108 5.65 -4.24 20.80
CA LEU A 108 5.11 -3.84 22.11
C LEU A 108 3.67 -4.30 22.31
N VAL A 109 2.82 -4.18 21.28
CA VAL A 109 1.44 -4.66 21.34
C VAL A 109 1.41 -6.18 21.51
N PHE A 110 2.19 -6.92 20.73
CA PHE A 110 2.27 -8.39 20.84
C PHE A 110 2.72 -8.83 22.24
N ALA A 111 3.83 -8.26 22.74
CA ALA A 111 4.34 -8.60 24.07
C ALA A 111 3.33 -8.27 25.18
N GLY A 112 2.64 -7.14 25.04
CA GLY A 112 1.56 -6.74 25.95
C GLY A 112 0.38 -7.72 25.92
N GLN A 113 -0.09 -8.10 24.72
CA GLN A 113 -1.18 -9.06 24.55
C GLN A 113 -0.83 -10.40 25.18
N GLU A 114 0.29 -11.01 24.80
CA GLU A 114 0.71 -12.32 25.32
C GLU A 114 0.91 -12.31 26.85
N THR A 115 1.44 -11.22 27.40
CA THR A 115 1.60 -11.07 28.85
C THR A 115 0.24 -11.00 29.55
N ILE A 116 -0.66 -10.14 29.07
CA ILE A 116 -2.00 -9.97 29.65
C ILE A 116 -2.81 -11.26 29.55
N GLU A 117 -2.76 -11.93 28.41
CA GLU A 117 -3.48 -13.19 28.17
C GLU A 117 -2.94 -14.33 29.04
N SER A 118 -1.61 -14.42 29.20
CA SER A 118 -1.00 -15.41 30.10
C SER A 118 -1.45 -15.19 31.55
N LEU A 119 -1.43 -13.94 32.03
CA LEU A 119 -1.90 -13.60 33.37
C LEU A 119 -3.39 -13.88 33.54
N ALA A 120 -4.23 -13.52 32.57
CA ALA A 120 -5.67 -13.75 32.60
C ALA A 120 -6.03 -15.24 32.55
N ALA A 121 -5.22 -16.06 31.88
CA ALA A 121 -5.38 -17.51 31.83
C ALA A 121 -4.82 -18.23 33.08
N GLY A 122 -4.18 -17.52 34.01
CA GLY A 122 -3.47 -18.12 35.14
C GLY A 122 -2.27 -18.97 34.72
N ALA A 123 -1.73 -18.71 33.53
CA ALA A 123 -0.61 -19.44 32.95
C ALA A 123 0.74 -18.74 33.25
N PRO A 124 1.87 -19.47 33.23
CA PRO A 124 3.19 -18.86 33.32
C PRO A 124 3.40 -17.85 32.19
N VAL A 125 3.82 -16.63 32.55
CA VAL A 125 4.19 -15.61 31.55
C VAL A 125 5.47 -16.05 30.82
N PRO A 126 5.51 -16.01 29.48
CA PRO A 126 6.70 -16.37 28.72
C PRO A 126 7.90 -15.49 29.09
N SER A 127 9.11 -16.05 28.97
CA SER A 127 10.33 -15.27 29.22
C SER A 127 10.46 -14.11 28.22
N VAL A 128 11.18 -13.04 28.60
CA VAL A 128 11.43 -11.90 27.70
C VAL A 128 12.07 -12.36 26.38
N GLY A 129 13.00 -13.32 26.43
CA GLY A 129 13.62 -13.87 25.22
C GLY A 129 12.63 -14.60 24.32
N GLU A 130 11.71 -15.39 24.90
CA GLU A 130 10.65 -16.07 24.14
C GLU A 130 9.66 -15.07 23.52
N LEU A 131 9.24 -14.05 24.28
CA LEU A 131 8.36 -12.99 23.79
C LEU A 131 9.00 -12.25 22.62
N LEU A 132 10.26 -11.82 22.76
CA LEU A 132 10.96 -11.09 21.70
C LEU A 132 11.21 -11.94 20.46
N PHE A 133 11.53 -13.23 20.63
CA PHE A 133 11.73 -14.15 19.52
C PHE A 133 10.45 -14.30 18.68
N TRP A 134 9.33 -14.64 19.32
CA TRP A 134 8.06 -14.81 18.62
C TRP A 134 7.52 -13.50 18.08
N ALA A 135 7.66 -12.40 18.82
CA ALA A 135 7.30 -11.06 18.35
C ALA A 135 8.09 -10.70 17.09
N ALA A 136 9.41 -10.89 17.07
CA ALA A 136 10.21 -10.57 15.90
C ALA A 136 9.79 -11.40 14.67
N LEU A 137 9.54 -12.70 14.87
CA LEU A 137 9.14 -13.61 13.80
C LEU A 137 7.81 -13.22 13.15
N GLY A 138 6.80 -12.90 13.96
CA GLY A 138 5.48 -12.52 13.45
C GLY A 138 5.39 -11.08 12.99
N GLN A 139 5.96 -10.15 13.77
CA GLN A 139 5.74 -8.72 13.58
C GLN A 139 6.62 -8.12 12.50
N LEU A 140 7.79 -8.67 12.20
CA LEU A 140 8.62 -8.15 11.10
C LEU A 140 7.91 -8.23 9.72
N PRO A 141 7.40 -9.41 9.27
CA PRO A 141 6.67 -9.48 8.02
C PRO A 141 5.36 -8.67 8.05
N ALA A 142 4.66 -8.64 9.18
CA ALA A 142 3.44 -7.85 9.32
C ALA A 142 3.71 -6.33 9.23
N ALA A 143 4.79 -5.85 9.87
CA ALA A 143 5.23 -4.46 9.80
C ALA A 143 5.66 -4.08 8.38
N ALA A 144 6.31 -4.98 7.63
CA ALA A 144 6.66 -4.75 6.24
C ALA A 144 5.39 -4.57 5.37
N VAL A 145 4.39 -5.44 5.53
CA VAL A 145 3.10 -5.28 4.83
C VAL A 145 2.43 -3.96 5.21
N ALA A 146 2.38 -3.63 6.49
CA ALA A 146 1.80 -2.39 6.99
C ALA A 146 2.53 -1.14 6.45
N ALA A 147 3.86 -1.15 6.44
CA ALA A 147 4.68 -0.06 5.91
C ALA A 147 4.46 0.14 4.41
N ALA A 148 4.40 -0.95 3.64
CA ALA A 148 4.10 -0.90 2.21
C ALA A 148 2.70 -0.36 1.94
N ALA A 149 1.70 -0.85 2.68
CA ALA A 149 0.31 -0.41 2.57
C ALA A 149 0.16 1.08 2.90
N LEU A 150 0.76 1.55 4.01
CA LEU A 150 0.73 2.97 4.38
C LEU A 150 1.45 3.85 3.37
N THR A 151 2.63 3.44 2.91
CA THR A 151 3.38 4.18 1.88
C THR A 151 2.55 4.35 0.62
N TRP A 152 1.93 3.26 0.15
CA TRP A 152 1.05 3.29 -1.01
C TRP A 152 -0.18 4.16 -0.77
N LEU A 153 -0.87 3.98 0.36
CA LEU A 153 -2.10 4.67 0.70
C LEU A 153 -1.89 6.19 0.76
N LEU A 154 -0.87 6.64 1.49
CA LEU A 154 -0.56 8.06 1.64
C LEU A 154 -0.20 8.70 0.29
N ALA A 155 0.62 8.01 -0.52
CA ALA A 155 0.99 8.51 -1.83
C ALA A 155 -0.21 8.60 -2.81
N ARG A 156 -1.22 7.74 -2.66
CA ARG A 156 -2.46 7.80 -3.45
C ARG A 156 -3.42 8.87 -2.97
N LEU A 157 -3.63 8.98 -1.66
CA LEU A 157 -4.57 9.94 -1.07
C LEU A 157 -4.19 11.38 -1.43
N GLU A 158 -2.90 11.72 -1.40
CA GLU A 158 -2.46 13.05 -1.80
C GLU A 158 -2.68 13.34 -3.28
N SER A 159 -2.35 12.39 -4.14
CA SER A 159 -2.60 12.51 -5.59
C SER A 159 -4.08 12.69 -5.88
N VAL A 160 -4.96 11.97 -5.17
CA VAL A 160 -6.41 12.08 -5.29
C VAL A 160 -6.91 13.43 -4.79
N TRP A 161 -6.46 13.86 -3.61
CA TRP A 161 -6.88 15.13 -3.02
C TRP A 161 -6.55 16.30 -3.94
N THR A 162 -5.33 16.39 -4.46
CA THR A 162 -4.96 17.44 -5.42
C THR A 162 -5.83 17.41 -6.67
N ALA A 163 -6.05 16.22 -7.25
CA ALA A 163 -6.88 16.10 -8.45
C ALA A 163 -8.35 16.46 -8.22
N LEU A 164 -8.92 16.12 -7.04
CA LEU A 164 -10.29 16.47 -6.69
C LEU A 164 -10.45 17.97 -6.44
N VAL A 165 -9.55 18.59 -5.67
CA VAL A 165 -9.62 20.04 -5.41
C VAL A 165 -9.46 20.83 -6.70
N ASP A 166 -8.47 20.48 -7.53
CA ASP A 166 -8.24 21.16 -8.81
C ASP A 166 -9.39 20.92 -9.80
N GLY A 167 -9.94 19.70 -9.83
CA GLY A 167 -11.06 19.34 -10.69
C GLY A 167 -12.36 20.04 -10.31
N VAL A 168 -12.68 20.12 -9.02
CA VAL A 168 -13.86 20.84 -8.50
C VAL A 168 -13.73 22.34 -8.77
N ALA A 169 -12.56 22.93 -8.55
CA ALA A 169 -12.33 24.35 -8.86
C ALA A 169 -12.58 24.66 -10.34
N ARG A 170 -12.18 23.77 -11.26
CA ARG A 170 -12.48 23.90 -12.69
C ARG A 170 -13.98 23.80 -12.98
N LEU A 171 -14.68 22.83 -12.38
CA LEU A 171 -16.13 22.67 -12.57
C LEU A 171 -16.93 23.88 -12.06
N LEU A 172 -16.47 24.53 -10.99
CA LEU A 172 -17.15 25.68 -10.39
C LEU A 172 -16.74 27.03 -11.01
N GLY A 173 -15.57 27.10 -11.65
CA GLY A 173 -14.99 28.35 -12.15
C GLY A 173 -15.07 28.56 -13.67
N GLU A 174 -15.27 27.51 -14.46
CA GLU A 174 -15.36 27.61 -15.92
C GLU A 174 -16.82 27.53 -16.40
N PRO A 175 -17.31 28.49 -17.22
CA PRO A 175 -18.50 28.25 -18.02
C PRO A 175 -18.23 27.02 -18.88
N TRP A 176 -19.12 26.04 -18.86
CA TRP A 176 -19.04 24.86 -19.73
C TRP A 176 -18.94 25.31 -21.19
N THR A 177 -17.72 25.32 -21.73
CA THR A 177 -17.48 25.49 -23.15
C THR A 177 -17.44 24.08 -23.75
N PRO A 178 -18.43 23.70 -24.58
CA PRO A 178 -18.38 22.40 -25.24
C PRO A 178 -17.07 22.34 -26.04
N ALA A 179 -16.26 21.33 -25.77
CA ALA A 179 -15.03 21.11 -26.52
C ALA A 179 -15.40 21.05 -28.01
N PRO A 180 -14.75 21.83 -28.89
CA PRO A 180 -15.04 21.76 -30.32
C PRO A 180 -14.80 20.31 -30.75
N ALA A 181 -15.82 19.72 -31.39
CA ALA A 181 -15.73 18.39 -31.95
C ALA A 181 -14.45 18.31 -32.76
N ARG A 182 -13.47 17.54 -32.27
CA ARG A 182 -12.22 17.34 -33.01
C ARG A 182 -12.65 16.62 -34.30
N PRO A 183 -12.48 17.22 -35.48
CA PRO A 183 -12.81 16.52 -36.71
C PRO A 183 -12.00 15.22 -36.69
N LEU A 184 -12.67 14.11 -37.02
CA LEU A 184 -12.05 12.83 -37.32
C LEU A 184 -11.22 13.04 -38.60
N GLY A 185 -10.10 13.73 -38.45
CA GLY A 185 -9.06 13.78 -39.45
C GLY A 185 -8.52 12.37 -39.56
N LEU A 186 -8.91 11.67 -40.61
CA LEU A 186 -8.16 10.51 -41.11
C LEU A 186 -6.74 11.01 -41.41
N GLN A 187 -5.88 11.02 -40.39
CA GLN A 187 -4.46 11.16 -40.63
C GLN A 187 -4.03 9.91 -41.41
N PRO A 188 -3.44 10.03 -42.62
CA PRO A 188 -2.80 8.90 -43.24
C PRO A 188 -1.75 8.38 -42.26
N ALA A 189 -1.86 7.11 -41.90
CA ALA A 189 -0.96 6.48 -40.95
C ALA A 189 0.49 6.74 -41.39
N PRO A 190 1.35 7.33 -40.55
CA PRO A 190 2.77 7.40 -40.86
C PRO A 190 3.25 5.96 -41.05
N ALA A 191 3.81 5.67 -42.22
CA ALA A 191 4.36 4.36 -42.55
C ALA A 191 5.20 3.88 -41.36
N LEU A 192 4.84 2.72 -40.83
CA LEU A 192 5.46 2.10 -39.67
C LEU A 192 6.94 1.83 -40.01
N ARG A 193 7.82 2.80 -39.78
CA ARG A 193 9.27 2.59 -39.87
C ARG A 193 9.66 1.78 -38.66
N LEU A 194 9.76 0.47 -38.84
CA LEU A 194 10.44 -0.44 -37.92
C LEU A 194 11.90 0.00 -37.81
N ALA A 195 12.19 0.90 -36.87
CA ALA A 195 13.54 1.21 -36.44
C ALA A 195 14.02 0.01 -35.62
N SER A 196 14.74 -0.90 -36.29
CA SER A 196 15.48 -1.98 -35.65
C SER A 196 16.51 -1.36 -34.69
N ALA A 197 16.26 -1.46 -33.39
CA ALA A 197 17.21 -1.10 -32.32
C ALA A 197 18.13 -2.28 -31.95
N PHE A 198 18.35 -3.23 -32.87
CA PHE A 198 19.39 -4.24 -32.68
C PHE A 198 20.76 -3.59 -32.92
N PRO A 199 21.72 -3.74 -31.98
CA PRO A 199 23.11 -3.40 -32.28
C PRO A 199 23.55 -4.24 -33.48
N ALA A 200 24.18 -3.61 -34.48
CA ALA A 200 24.76 -4.29 -35.62
C ALA A 200 25.90 -5.21 -35.16
N ALA A 201 25.57 -6.41 -34.69
CA ALA A 201 26.52 -7.49 -34.53
C ALA A 201 26.91 -7.97 -35.93
N PHE A 202 28.22 -8.13 -36.14
CA PHE A 202 28.90 -8.57 -37.37
C PHE A 202 29.21 -7.49 -38.42
N HIS A 203 30.20 -6.64 -38.12
CA HIS A 203 31.19 -6.25 -39.13
C HIS A 203 32.04 -7.48 -39.51
N LYS A 204 31.44 -8.42 -40.26
CA LYS A 204 32.21 -9.42 -41.02
C LYS A 204 32.62 -8.77 -42.33
N ARG A 205 33.94 -8.57 -42.44
CA ARG A 205 34.75 -8.23 -43.62
C ARG A 205 33.98 -8.38 -44.95
N GLY A 206 33.86 -7.27 -45.69
CA GLY A 206 33.45 -7.30 -47.09
C GLY A 206 34.43 -8.13 -47.93
N PRO A 207 34.00 -8.60 -49.12
CA PRO A 207 34.80 -9.49 -49.95
C PRO A 207 36.10 -8.82 -50.41
N PRO A 208 37.19 -9.58 -50.58
CA PRO A 208 38.47 -9.04 -51.05
C PRO A 208 38.32 -8.45 -52.46
N SER A 209 38.87 -7.25 -52.66
CA SER A 209 38.97 -6.64 -53.99
C SER A 209 40.07 -7.32 -54.79
N CYS A 210 39.73 -7.85 -55.97
CA CYS A 210 40.72 -8.23 -56.97
C CYS A 210 41.34 -6.94 -57.54
N SER A 211 42.61 -6.68 -57.22
CA SER A 211 43.39 -5.65 -57.90
C SER A 211 43.89 -6.20 -59.23
N ASN A 212 43.48 -5.59 -60.35
CA ASN A 212 44.17 -5.79 -61.62
C ASN A 212 45.52 -5.04 -61.58
N ARG A 213 46.61 -5.78 -61.73
CA ARG A 213 47.89 -5.28 -62.21
C ARG A 213 48.51 -6.34 -63.12
#